data_AF-A0A7Y5XXH4-F1
#
_entry.id   AF-A0A7Y5XXH4-F1
#
_cell.length_a   1.000
_cell.length_b   1.000
_cell.length_c   1.000
_cell.angle_alpha   90.00
_cell.angle_beta   90.00
_cell.angle_gamma   90.00
#
_symmetry.space_group_name_H-M   'P 1'
#
loop_
_entity.id
_entity.type
_entity.pdbx_description
1 polymer ?
#
loop_
_entity_poly.entity_id
_entity_poly.type
_entity_poly.pdbx_seq_one_letter_code
_entity_poly.pdbx_strand_id
1 'polypeptide(L)'
;METPDALQEPEWEPEREPRPAPRRGVPSLWGLGERATWVTGLVLALSALTGWYSGEGEGVTVSVIGWHTGVLGKLVLVIGLLAILVVGLRQWGFDLPAAVPESLVVIALGALSTIFVLVRAISIPDEFFFAGRGIGLWISLLASVALIGAGLLQASEEL
;
A
#
# COMPACT_ATOMS: atom_id res chain seq x y z
N MET A 1 25.02 -32.61 -71.57
CA MET A 1 25.34 -31.71 -70.43
C MET A 1 24.05 -31.55 -69.67
N GLU A 2 23.84 -32.40 -68.67
CA GLU A 2 22.68 -32.37 -67.78
C GLU A 2 22.92 -31.27 -66.75
N THR A 3 22.08 -30.25 -66.74
CA THR A 3 22.17 -29.14 -65.78
C THR A 3 21.83 -29.71 -64.40
N PRO A 4 22.66 -29.58 -63.36
CA PRO A 4 22.31 -30.07 -62.04
C PRO A 4 21.05 -29.35 -61.55
N ASP A 5 20.08 -30.11 -61.03
CA ASP A 5 18.90 -29.56 -60.35
C ASP A 5 19.36 -28.56 -59.29
N ALA A 6 18.84 -27.33 -59.39
CA ALA A 6 19.08 -26.29 -58.39
C ALA A 6 18.50 -26.79 -57.07
N LEU A 7 19.38 -26.99 -56.08
CA LEU A 7 18.98 -27.33 -54.72
C LEU A 7 18.00 -26.24 -54.24
N GLN A 8 16.74 -26.62 -54.10
CA GLN A 8 15.71 -25.78 -53.50
C GLN A 8 16.11 -25.56 -52.04
N GLU A 9 16.64 -24.38 -51.74
CA GLU A 9 16.93 -24.00 -50.37
C GLU A 9 15.60 -24.01 -49.60
N PRO A 10 15.51 -24.71 -48.45
CA PRO A 10 14.33 -24.64 -47.62
C PRO A 10 14.12 -23.18 -47.25
N GLU A 11 13.02 -22.60 -47.70
CA GLU A 11 12.59 -21.25 -47.38
C GLU A 11 12.59 -21.12 -45.84
N TRP A 12 13.57 -20.39 -45.31
CA TRP A 12 13.60 -20.08 -43.89
C TRP A 12 12.43 -19.12 -43.65
N GLU A 13 11.27 -19.66 -43.24
CA GLU A 13 10.19 -18.86 -42.70
C GLU A 13 10.74 -18.17 -41.45
N PRO A 14 10.86 -16.83 -41.41
CA PRO A 14 11.26 -16.14 -40.21
C PRO A 14 10.26 -16.51 -39.12
N GLU A 15 10.76 -17.19 -38.09
CA GLU A 15 10.01 -17.60 -36.92
C GLU A 15 9.22 -16.37 -36.44
N ARG A 16 7.88 -16.41 -36.58
CA ARG A 16 7.03 -15.27 -36.28
C ARG A 16 7.35 -14.84 -34.86
N GLU A 17 7.98 -13.67 -34.74
CA GLU A 17 8.28 -13.03 -33.47
C GLU A 17 7.01 -13.12 -32.61
N PRO A 18 7.06 -13.75 -31.42
CA PRO A 18 5.88 -13.94 -30.60
C PRO A 18 5.29 -12.56 -30.37
N ARG A 19 4.10 -12.31 -30.96
CA ARG A 19 3.38 -11.04 -30.79
C ARG A 19 3.38 -10.74 -29.30
N PRO A 20 3.85 -9.57 -28.86
CA PRO A 20 3.73 -9.18 -27.46
C PRO A 20 2.27 -9.39 -27.09
N ALA A 21 2.04 -10.26 -26.11
CA ALA A 21 0.68 -10.57 -25.67
C ALA A 21 -0.02 -9.23 -25.44
N PRO A 22 -1.19 -8.99 -26.07
CA PRO A 22 -1.92 -7.77 -25.78
C PRO A 22 -2.17 -7.78 -24.27
N ARG A 23 -1.62 -6.81 -23.55
CA ARG A 23 -1.90 -6.57 -22.13
C ARG A 23 -3.42 -6.51 -22.01
N ARG A 24 -4.03 -7.62 -21.61
CA ARG A 24 -5.47 -7.77 -21.52
C ARG A 24 -5.87 -7.22 -20.16
N GLY A 25 -6.52 -6.08 -20.21
CA GLY A 25 -7.04 -5.41 -19.03
C GLY A 25 -6.99 -3.93 -19.27
N VAL A 26 -7.97 -3.39 -19.99
CA VAL A 26 -8.36 -2.01 -19.74
C VAL A 26 -8.67 -1.97 -18.24
N PRO A 27 -7.89 -1.26 -17.41
CA PRO A 27 -8.15 -1.24 -15.99
C PRO A 27 -9.57 -0.71 -15.84
N SER A 28 -10.42 -1.46 -15.13
CA SER A 28 -11.59 -0.85 -14.51
C SER A 28 -11.06 0.43 -13.87
N LEU A 29 -11.62 1.59 -14.24
CA LEU A 29 -11.23 2.91 -13.73
C LEU A 29 -11.34 3.01 -12.19
N TRP A 30 -11.73 1.92 -11.55
CA TRP A 30 -11.60 1.67 -10.14
C TRP A 30 -11.39 0.16 -9.89
N GLY A 31 -10.14 -0.29 -9.76
CA GLY A 31 -9.82 -1.65 -9.28
C GLY A 31 -10.32 -1.85 -7.85
N LEU A 32 -10.62 -3.09 -7.43
CA LEU A 32 -10.98 -3.35 -6.04
C LEU A 32 -9.77 -3.10 -5.13
N GLY A 33 -8.56 -3.42 -5.60
CA GLY A 33 -7.31 -3.11 -4.91
C GLY A 33 -7.16 -1.60 -4.64
N GLU A 34 -7.37 -0.78 -5.67
CA GLU A 34 -7.28 0.68 -5.58
C GLU A 34 -8.32 1.29 -4.61
N ARG A 35 -9.57 0.81 -4.62
CA ARG A 35 -10.60 1.19 -3.63
C ARG A 35 -10.14 0.88 -2.21
N ALA A 36 -9.66 -0.35 -2.03
CA ALA A 36 -9.22 -0.82 -0.74
C ALA A 36 -8.04 0.02 -0.25
N THR A 37 -7.05 0.32 -1.10
CA THR A 37 -5.90 1.17 -0.77
C THR A 37 -6.34 2.56 -0.35
N TRP A 38 -7.27 3.18 -1.10
CA TRP A 38 -7.77 4.51 -0.77
C TRP A 38 -8.50 4.53 0.58
N VAL A 39 -9.42 3.58 0.81
CA VAL A 39 -10.19 3.50 2.06
C VAL A 39 -9.27 3.18 3.24
N THR A 40 -8.41 2.17 3.11
CA THR A 40 -7.53 1.73 4.21
C THR A 40 -6.46 2.78 4.52
N GLY A 41 -5.90 3.45 3.51
CA GLY A 41 -4.99 4.58 3.68
C GLY A 41 -5.67 5.76 4.39
N LEU A 42 -6.91 6.09 4.01
CA LEU A 42 -7.69 7.13 4.69
C LEU A 42 -7.99 6.78 6.15
N VAL A 43 -8.46 5.56 6.41
CA VAL A 43 -8.73 5.09 7.77
C VAL A 43 -7.45 5.09 8.60
N LEU A 44 -6.32 4.67 8.02
CA LEU A 44 -5.02 4.70 8.69
C LEU A 44 -4.60 6.12 9.06
N ALA A 45 -4.71 7.07 8.13
CA ALA A 45 -4.40 8.48 8.38
C ALA A 45 -5.28 9.06 9.49
N LEU A 46 -6.59 8.85 9.42
CA LEU A 46 -7.54 9.34 10.42
C LEU A 46 -7.29 8.70 11.79
N SER A 47 -6.93 7.41 11.83
CA SER A 47 -6.64 6.71 13.08
C SER A 47 -5.47 7.31 13.86
N ALA A 48 -4.47 7.88 13.18
CA ALA A 48 -3.35 8.57 13.83
C ALA A 48 -3.77 9.88 14.51
N LEU A 49 -4.91 10.45 14.11
CA LEU A 49 -5.52 11.64 14.72
C LEU A 49 -6.55 11.29 15.80
N THR A 50 -6.78 10.00 16.08
CA THR A 50 -7.65 9.56 17.17
C THR A 50 -6.86 9.22 18.43
N GLY A 51 -7.58 9.08 19.55
CA GLY A 51 -6.99 8.77 20.86
C GLY A 51 -6.24 7.44 20.85
N TRP A 52 -4.91 7.51 20.91
CA TRP A 52 -4.03 6.35 21.04
C TRP A 52 -3.84 5.94 22.48
N TYR A 53 -3.96 6.89 23.41
CA TYR A 53 -3.93 6.65 24.85
C TYR A 53 -5.04 7.42 25.54
N SER A 54 -5.63 6.83 26.58
CA SER A 54 -6.66 7.46 27.40
C SER A 54 -6.43 7.17 28.87
N GLY A 55 -6.51 8.19 29.71
CA GLY A 55 -6.32 8.06 31.17
C GLY A 55 -7.02 9.17 31.93
N GLU A 56 -7.16 9.00 33.24
CA GLU A 56 -7.68 10.03 34.14
C GLU A 56 -6.52 10.95 34.56
N GLY A 57 -6.61 12.23 34.23
CA GLY A 57 -5.71 13.27 34.69
C GLY A 57 -6.49 14.29 35.51
N GLU A 58 -6.13 14.49 36.77
CA GLU A 58 -6.78 15.47 37.67
C GLU A 58 -8.33 15.37 37.74
N GLY A 59 -8.86 14.14 37.66
CA GLY A 59 -10.31 13.89 37.72
C GLY A 59 -11.07 14.10 36.40
N VAL A 60 -10.36 14.33 35.30
CA VAL A 60 -10.93 14.45 33.94
C VAL A 60 -10.32 13.40 33.02
N THR A 61 -11.14 12.80 32.14
CA THR A 61 -10.66 11.86 31.13
C THR A 61 -9.89 12.58 30.03
N VAL A 62 -8.59 12.36 29.97
CA VAL A 62 -7.69 12.93 28.95
C VAL A 62 -7.44 11.88 27.87
N SER A 63 -7.60 12.29 26.61
CA SER A 63 -7.31 11.46 25.44
C SER A 63 -6.14 12.06 24.67
N VAL A 64 -5.08 11.26 24.48
CA VAL A 64 -3.88 11.66 23.75
C VAL A 64 -3.95 11.08 22.35
N ILE A 65 -4.03 11.96 21.36
CA ILE A 65 -4.04 11.56 19.95
C ILE A 65 -2.65 11.11 19.50
N GLY A 66 -2.59 10.21 18.51
CA GLY A 66 -1.34 9.68 17.96
C GLY A 66 -0.36 10.78 17.52
N TRP A 67 -0.84 11.89 16.98
CA TRP A 67 0.00 13.05 16.62
C TRP A 67 0.86 13.60 17.77
N HIS A 68 0.32 13.62 19.00
CA HIS A 68 1.03 14.10 20.18
C HIS A 68 1.94 13.05 20.80
N THR A 69 1.84 11.79 20.36
CA THR A 69 2.60 10.68 20.92
C THR A 69 4.03 10.52 20.35
N GLY A 70 4.54 11.55 19.70
CA GLY A 70 5.89 11.60 19.15
C GLY A 70 5.98 11.24 17.66
N VAL A 71 7.16 10.79 17.23
CA VAL A 71 7.49 10.61 15.80
C VAL A 71 6.68 9.47 15.17
N LEU A 72 6.45 8.37 15.88
CA LEU A 72 5.73 7.19 15.37
C LEU A 72 4.32 7.53 14.89
N GLY A 73 3.54 8.30 15.66
CA GLY A 73 2.19 8.69 15.24
C GLY A 73 2.18 9.58 13.99
N LYS A 74 3.18 10.46 13.86
CA LYS A 74 3.36 11.29 12.66
C LYS A 74 3.73 10.44 11.45
N LEU A 75 4.60 9.44 11.62
CA LEU A 75 4.96 8.52 10.55
C LEU A 75 3.75 7.71 10.06
N VAL A 76 2.91 7.19 10.97
CA VAL A 76 1.70 6.47 10.60
C VAL A 76 0.72 7.36 9.83
N LEU A 77 0.53 8.61 10.26
CA LEU A 77 -0.25 9.61 9.53
C LEU A 77 0.29 9.81 8.11
N VAL A 78 1.60 10.06 7.99
CA VAL A 78 2.27 10.29 6.69
C VAL A 78 2.14 9.07 5.79
N ILE A 79 2.28 7.85 6.32
CA ILE A 79 2.10 6.62 5.55
C ILE A 79 0.67 6.49 5.01
N GLY A 80 -0.34 6.76 5.85
CA GLY A 80 -1.74 6.76 5.39
C GLY A 80 -1.98 7.77 4.27
N LEU A 81 -1.41 8.97 4.37
CA LEU A 81 -1.47 9.98 3.32
C LEU A 81 -0.69 9.58 2.06
N LEU A 82 0.47 8.94 2.19
CA LEU A 82 1.25 8.43 1.06
C LEU A 82 0.47 7.35 0.30
N ALA A 83 -0.21 6.45 1.00
CA ALA A 83 -1.06 5.44 0.35
C ALA A 83 -2.18 6.08 -0.48
N ILE A 84 -2.84 7.12 0.07
CA ILE A 84 -3.85 7.90 -0.68
C ILE A 84 -3.21 8.63 -1.87
N LEU A 85 -2.02 9.19 -1.67
CA LEU A 85 -1.29 9.94 -2.69
C LEU A 85 -0.89 9.06 -3.87
N VAL A 86 -0.45 7.82 -3.62
CA VAL A 86 -0.14 6.83 -4.67
C VAL A 86 -1.34 6.63 -5.58
N VAL A 87 -2.52 6.39 -4.99
CA VAL A 87 -3.78 6.24 -5.74
C VAL A 87 -4.14 7.55 -6.48
N GLY A 88 -4.02 8.70 -5.81
CA GLY A 88 -4.35 10.00 -6.39
C GLY A 88 -3.46 10.41 -7.57
N LEU A 89 -2.15 10.13 -7.50
CA LEU A 89 -1.20 10.39 -8.58
C LEU A 89 -1.56 9.58 -9.83
N ARG A 90 -1.91 8.31 -9.65
CA ARG A 90 -2.35 7.45 -10.75
C ARG A 90 -3.63 7.94 -11.40
N GLN A 91 -4.60 8.42 -10.62
CA GLN A 91 -5.83 9.02 -11.17
C GLN A 91 -5.56 10.26 -12.04
N TRP A 92 -4.44 10.95 -11.81
CA TRP A 92 -3.98 12.05 -12.64
C TRP A 92 -3.07 11.64 -13.80
N GLY A 93 -2.85 10.34 -14.01
CA GLY A 93 -2.04 9.80 -15.10
C GLY A 93 -0.54 9.78 -14.80
N PHE A 94 -0.12 9.93 -13.54
CA PHE A 94 1.26 9.72 -13.13
C PHE A 94 1.49 8.26 -12.78
N ASP A 95 2.04 7.51 -13.73
CA ASP A 95 2.42 6.11 -13.51
C ASP A 95 3.79 5.99 -12.84
N LEU A 96 3.91 5.01 -11.94
CA LEU A 96 5.19 4.60 -11.37
C LEU A 96 6.07 3.94 -12.46
N PRO A 97 7.41 4.06 -12.36
CA PRO A 97 8.30 3.41 -13.30
C PRO A 97 8.07 1.89 -13.31
N ALA A 98 8.14 1.27 -14.49
CA ALA A 98 7.84 -0.15 -14.67
C ALA A 98 8.67 -1.12 -13.80
N ALA A 99 9.77 -0.65 -13.21
CA ALA A 99 10.59 -1.41 -12.27
C ALA A 99 9.94 -1.57 -10.88
N VAL A 100 8.94 -0.76 -10.53
CA VAL A 100 8.32 -0.75 -9.19
C VAL A 100 6.82 -0.94 -9.33
N PRO A 101 6.29 -2.16 -9.08
CA PRO A 101 4.86 -2.40 -9.02
C PRO A 101 4.21 -1.54 -7.94
N GLU A 102 3.03 -0.99 -8.23
CA GLU A 102 2.31 -0.14 -7.28
C GLU A 102 1.84 -0.94 -6.07
N SER A 103 1.33 -2.16 -6.31
CA SER A 103 0.99 -3.12 -5.28
C SER A 103 2.13 -3.35 -4.27
N LEU A 104 3.38 -3.41 -4.73
CA LEU A 104 4.56 -3.56 -3.88
C LEU A 104 4.75 -2.33 -2.98
N VAL A 105 4.55 -1.12 -3.51
CA VAL A 105 4.62 0.12 -2.71
C VAL A 105 3.54 0.12 -1.63
N VAL A 106 2.30 -0.23 -1.97
CA VAL A 106 1.18 -0.28 -1.02
C VAL A 106 1.45 -1.31 0.08
N ILE A 107 1.91 -2.52 -0.28
CA ILE A 107 2.28 -3.56 0.68
C ILE A 107 3.40 -3.08 1.61
N ALA A 108 4.44 -2.44 1.06
CA ALA A 108 5.56 -1.93 1.84
C ALA A 108 5.12 -0.83 2.83
N LEU A 109 4.25 0.09 2.38
CA LEU A 109 3.65 1.11 3.24
C LEU A 109 2.81 0.48 4.36
N GLY A 110 1.97 -0.51 4.03
CA GLY A 110 1.20 -1.28 5.00
C GLY A 110 2.09 -1.96 6.05
N ALA A 111 3.12 -2.68 5.61
CA ALA A 111 4.06 -3.37 6.49
C ALA A 111 4.81 -2.40 7.42
N LEU A 112 5.33 -1.29 6.88
CA LEU A 112 6.01 -0.28 7.66
C LEU A 112 5.09 0.34 8.72
N SER A 113 3.85 0.63 8.34
CA SER A 113 2.81 1.11 9.26
C SER A 113 2.52 0.09 10.37
N THR A 114 2.34 -1.18 10.03
CA THR A 114 2.11 -2.25 11.00
C THR A 114 3.26 -2.31 12.02
N ILE A 115 4.52 -2.24 11.56
CA ILE A 115 5.68 -2.21 12.44
C ILE A 115 5.61 -1.00 13.40
N PHE A 116 5.34 0.19 12.89
CA PHE A 116 5.25 1.40 13.73
C PHE A 116 4.12 1.33 14.76
N VAL A 117 2.96 0.83 14.36
CA VAL A 117 1.82 0.66 15.28
C VAL A 117 2.13 -0.40 16.33
N LEU A 118 2.78 -1.52 15.97
CA LEU A 118 3.18 -2.55 16.93
C LEU A 118 4.23 -2.04 17.92
N VAL A 119 5.27 -1.36 17.44
CA VAL A 119 6.28 -0.70 18.28
C VAL A 119 5.60 0.24 19.27
N ARG A 120 4.63 1.03 18.80
CA ARG A 120 3.84 1.91 19.65
C ARG A 120 2.97 1.17 20.66
N ALA A 121 2.35 0.07 20.26
CA ALA A 121 1.49 -0.73 21.13
C ALA A 121 2.26 -1.39 22.29
N ILE A 122 3.52 -1.77 22.07
CA ILE A 122 4.39 -2.39 23.09
C ILE A 122 5.19 -1.35 23.88
N SER A 123 5.61 -0.25 23.25
CA SER A 123 6.43 0.79 23.85
C SER A 123 5.58 2.00 24.22
N ILE A 124 5.05 1.97 25.46
CA ILE A 124 4.34 3.09 26.06
C ILE A 124 5.38 4.14 26.49
N PRO A 125 5.28 5.42 26.09
CA PRO A 125 6.15 6.45 26.61
C PRO A 125 5.95 6.63 28.08
N ASP A 126 7.04 6.90 28.79
CA ASP A 126 7.05 7.12 30.23
C ASP A 126 6.12 8.27 30.64
N GLU A 127 5.96 9.28 29.78
CA GLU A 127 5.03 10.41 29.94
C GLU A 127 3.53 10.01 29.97
N PHE A 128 3.17 8.80 29.51
CA PHE A 128 1.79 8.32 29.46
C PHE A 128 1.58 7.02 30.24
N PHE A 129 2.48 6.65 31.17
CA PHE A 129 2.35 5.39 31.93
C PHE A 129 1.03 5.27 32.71
N PHE A 130 0.41 6.41 33.05
CA PHE A 130 -0.88 6.48 33.74
C PHE A 130 -2.09 6.22 32.82
N ALA A 131 -1.89 6.19 31.50
CA ALA A 131 -2.94 6.07 30.50
C ALA A 131 -2.95 4.67 29.84
N GLY A 132 -4.15 4.11 29.64
CA GLY A 132 -4.36 2.86 28.93
C GLY A 132 -4.28 3.03 27.40
N ARG A 133 -4.20 1.90 26.68
CA ARG A 133 -4.23 1.87 25.21
C ARG A 133 -5.62 2.28 24.71
N GLY A 134 -5.67 3.36 23.94
CA GLY A 134 -6.88 3.88 23.31
C GLY A 134 -7.29 3.12 22.04
N ILE A 135 -8.51 3.36 21.60
CA ILE A 135 -9.09 2.70 20.42
C ILE A 135 -8.34 3.03 19.12
N GLY A 136 -7.75 4.21 19.02
CA GLY A 136 -7.03 4.67 17.83
C GLY A 136 -5.85 3.79 17.45
N LEU A 137 -5.18 3.21 18.46
CA LEU A 137 -4.10 2.25 18.25
C LEU A 137 -4.61 0.98 17.55
N TRP A 138 -5.74 0.44 18.01
CA TRP A 138 -6.34 -0.76 17.42
C TRP A 138 -6.87 -0.52 16.00
N ILE A 139 -7.49 0.64 15.77
CA ILE A 139 -7.94 1.04 14.43
C ILE A 139 -6.73 1.15 13.49
N SER A 140 -5.64 1.78 13.94
CA SER A 140 -4.42 1.92 13.13
C SER A 140 -3.80 0.55 12.80
N LEU A 141 -3.84 -0.39 13.75
CA LEU A 141 -3.32 -1.75 13.54
C LEU A 141 -4.16 -2.47 12.47
N LEU A 142 -5.48 -2.48 12.64
CA LEU A 142 -6.41 -3.10 11.69
C LEU A 142 -6.28 -2.46 10.30
N ALA A 143 -6.20 -1.13 10.24
CA ALA A 143 -6.05 -0.38 8.99
C ALA A 143 -4.72 -0.69 8.29
N SER A 144 -3.63 -0.83 9.04
CA SER A 144 -2.32 -1.19 8.46
C SER A 144 -2.32 -2.59 7.84
N VAL A 145 -2.94 -3.56 8.51
CA VAL A 145 -3.09 -4.93 8.00
C VAL A 145 -4.02 -4.95 6.79
N ALA A 146 -5.13 -4.20 6.84
CA ALA A 146 -6.04 -4.05 5.71
C ALA A 146 -5.36 -3.38 4.51
N LEU A 147 -4.44 -2.43 4.72
CA LEU A 147 -3.64 -1.81 3.67
C LEU A 147 -2.71 -2.81 2.99
N ILE A 148 -2.10 -3.74 3.74
CA ILE A 148 -1.35 -4.87 3.16
C ILE A 148 -2.28 -5.72 2.31
N GLY A 149 -3.47 -6.06 2.82
CA GLY A 149 -4.48 -6.82 2.08
C GLY A 149 -4.93 -6.13 0.79
N ALA A 150 -5.07 -4.80 0.82
CA ALA A 150 -5.38 -3.99 -0.36
C ALA A 150 -4.28 -4.08 -1.41
N GLY A 151 -3.01 -3.97 -1.00
CA GLY A 151 -1.87 -4.12 -1.90
C GLY A 151 -1.75 -5.53 -2.47
N LEU A 152 -2.07 -6.59 -1.71
CA LEU A 152 -2.13 -7.97 -2.22
C LEU A 152 -3.26 -8.17 -3.25
N LEU A 153 -4.41 -7.56 -3.00
CA LEU A 153 -5.52 -7.56 -3.95
C LEU A 153 -5.14 -6.85 -5.25
N GLN A 154 -4.48 -5.70 -5.14
CA GLN A 154 -3.95 -4.95 -6.28
C GLN A 154 -2.88 -5.76 -7.05
N ALA A 155 -1.97 -6.45 -6.36
CA ALA A 155 -1.00 -7.34 -7.00
C ALA A 155 -1.68 -8.43 -7.82
N SER A 156 -2.83 -8.94 -7.35
CA SER A 156 -3.60 -9.96 -8.05
C SER A 156 -4.32 -9.42 -9.30
N GLU A 157 -4.61 -8.12 -9.34
CA GLU A 157 -5.17 -7.41 -10.50
C GLU A 157 -4.08 -7.01 -11.52
N GLU A 158 -2.82 -6.90 -11.09
CA GLU A 158 -1.66 -6.52 -11.92
C GLU A 158 -1.02 -7.70 -12.67
N LEU A 159 -1.23 -8.94 -12.20
CA LEU A 159 -0.70 -10.20 -12.77
C LEU A 159 -1.53 -10.71 -13.96
#